data_AF-A0A480A4N9-F1
#
_entry.id   AF-A0A480A4N9-F1
#
_cell.length_a   1.000
_cell.length_b   1.000
_cell.length_c   1.000
_cell.angle_alpha   90.00
_cell.angle_beta   90.00
_cell.angle_gamma   90.00
#
_symmetry.space_group_name_H-M   'P 1'
#
loop_
_entity.id
_entity.type
_entity.pdbx_description
1 polymer ?
#
loop_
_entity_poly.entity_id
_entity_poly.type
_entity_poly.pdbx_seq_one_letter_code
_entity_poly.pdbx_strand_id
1 'polypeptide(L)'
;MPRRMRAYAGLAEEKYQLPTYPVLINILKTGNEEIPTRYQSNIAGLEVRQDYRVINLWEVDVKIALEQPLPSLLPFVPILKGGEDETIIREALRLLKADEQLNQLETVLAFLLLLY
;
A
#
# COMPACT_ATOMS: atom_id res chain seq x y z
N MET A 1 8.93 12.10 3.39
CA MET A 1 8.98 10.64 3.07
C MET A 1 10.26 10.18 2.36
N PRO A 2 10.74 10.81 1.27
CA PRO A 2 11.84 10.28 0.45
C PRO A 2 13.15 9.98 1.21
N ARG A 3 13.53 10.84 2.16
CA ARG A 3 14.74 10.64 3.00
C ARG A 3 14.68 9.37 3.85
N ARG A 4 13.50 9.04 4.41
CA ARG A 4 13.32 7.81 5.20
C ARG A 4 13.41 6.57 4.31
N MET A 5 12.87 6.65 3.09
CA MET A 5 12.93 5.53 2.15
C MET A 5 14.37 5.14 1.83
N ARG A 6 15.24 6.13 1.55
CA ARG A 6 16.67 5.88 1.38
C ARG A 6 17.31 5.23 2.62
N ALA A 7 17.00 5.74 3.81
CA ALA A 7 17.58 5.20 5.05
C ALA A 7 17.18 3.74 5.26
N TYR A 8 15.90 3.39 5.08
CA TYR A 8 15.43 2.02 5.25
C TYR A 8 15.95 1.08 4.16
N ALA A 9 16.03 1.53 2.91
CA ALA A 9 16.61 0.75 1.84
C ALA A 9 18.08 0.41 2.14
N GLY A 10 18.90 1.40 2.49
CA GLY A 10 20.31 1.17 2.84
C GLY A 10 20.49 0.26 4.05
N LEU A 11 19.68 0.43 5.10
CA LEU A 11 19.72 -0.44 6.29
C LEU A 11 19.33 -1.89 5.97
N ALA A 12 18.36 -2.10 5.07
CA ALA A 12 17.96 -3.43 4.64
C ALA A 12 19.06 -4.10 3.80
N GLU A 13 19.65 -3.37 2.84
CA GLU A 13 20.76 -3.87 2.04
C GLU A 13 21.97 -4.24 2.90
N GLU A 14 22.33 -3.39 3.86
CA GLU A 14 23.43 -3.66 4.80
C GLU A 14 23.16 -4.92 5.65
N LYS A 15 21.98 -4.99 6.27
CA LYS A 15 21.62 -6.07 7.20
C LYS A 15 21.52 -7.42 6.52
N TYR A 16 20.94 -7.47 5.32
CA TYR A 16 20.60 -8.72 4.64
C TYR A 16 21.54 -9.05 3.48
N GLN A 17 22.43 -8.14 3.08
CA GLN A 17 23.39 -8.32 1.98
C GLN A 17 22.71 -8.70 0.66
N LEU A 18 21.50 -8.20 0.44
CA LEU A 18 20.68 -8.45 -0.74
C LEU A 18 20.21 -7.11 -1.33
N PRO A 19 20.07 -7.00 -2.67
CA PRO A 19 19.48 -5.83 -3.29
C PRO A 19 18.09 -5.55 -2.72
N THR A 20 17.79 -4.29 -2.42
CA THR A 20 16.48 -3.90 -1.89
C THR A 20 15.64 -3.23 -2.96
N TYR A 21 14.39 -3.69 -3.10
CA TYR A 21 13.38 -3.06 -3.95
C TYR A 21 12.37 -2.30 -3.08
N PRO A 22 12.59 -1.00 -2.80
CA PRO A 22 11.70 -0.24 -1.93
C PRO A 22 10.35 0.06 -2.57
N VAL A 23 9.27 -0.25 -1.86
CA VAL A 23 7.89 0.07 -2.24
C VAL A 23 7.23 0.90 -1.13
N LEU A 24 6.71 2.06 -1.49
CA LEU A 24 5.84 2.87 -0.64
C LEU A 24 4.39 2.57 -0.98
N ILE A 25 3.63 2.05 -0.01
CA ILE A 25 2.18 1.84 -0.14
C ILE A 25 1.48 2.94 0.66
N ASN A 26 0.68 3.76 -0.02
CA ASN A 26 -0.15 4.76 0.61
C ASN A 26 -1.58 4.25 0.73
N ILE A 27 -2.09 4.23 1.95
CA ILE A 27 -3.41 3.69 2.27
C ILE A 27 -4.48 4.77 2.09
N LEU A 28 -4.25 5.97 2.60
CA LEU A 28 -5.23 7.06 2.57
C LEU A 28 -4.68 8.27 1.83
N LYS A 29 -5.57 8.93 1.07
CA LYS A 29 -5.25 10.19 0.40
C LYS A 29 -5.41 11.35 1.38
N THR A 30 -4.31 11.99 1.75
CA THR A 30 -4.29 13.12 2.69
C THR A 30 -4.22 14.49 2.01
N GLY A 31 -4.11 14.53 0.68
CA GLY A 31 -4.03 15.75 -0.12
C GLY A 31 -3.98 15.44 -1.62
N ASN A 32 -3.88 16.50 -2.44
CA ASN A 32 -3.75 16.39 -3.90
C ASN A 32 -2.31 16.55 -4.39
N GLU A 33 -1.34 16.65 -3.49
CA GLU A 33 0.07 16.75 -3.85
C GLU A 33 0.55 15.45 -4.47
N GLU A 34 1.38 15.57 -5.51
CA GLU A 34 2.01 14.41 -6.13
C GLU A 34 2.99 13.77 -5.15
N ILE A 35 2.82 12.47 -4.92
CA ILE A 35 3.68 11.73 -4.00
C ILE A 35 5.00 11.45 -4.73
N PRO A 36 6.14 11.96 -4.22
CA PRO A 36 7.42 11.76 -4.89
C PRO A 36 7.76 10.28 -4.97
N THR A 37 8.39 9.87 -6.07
CA THR A 37 8.83 8.49 -6.34
C THR A 37 10.35 8.31 -6.21
N ARG A 38 11.06 9.40 -5.85
CA ARG A 38 12.51 9.45 -5.80
C ARG A 38 13.00 10.37 -4.69
N TYR A 39 14.11 9.99 -4.07
CA TYR A 39 14.97 10.88 -3.29
C TYR A 39 16.21 11.24 -4.10
N GLN A 40 16.56 12.53 -4.13
CA GLN A 40 17.82 13.03 -4.72
C GLN A 40 18.49 14.01 -3.76
N SER A 41 19.82 13.99 -3.71
CA SER A 41 20.62 14.96 -3.00
C SER A 41 22.01 15.06 -3.64
N ASN A 42 22.58 16.26 -3.62
CA ASN A 42 23.94 16.54 -4.06
C ASN A 42 24.65 17.32 -2.95
N ILE A 43 25.84 16.86 -2.56
CA ILE A 43 26.73 17.59 -1.63
C ILE A 43 28.14 17.53 -2.21
N ALA A 44 28.73 18.71 -2.49
CA ALA A 44 30.08 18.84 -3.01
C ALA A 44 30.36 17.97 -4.26
N GLY A 45 29.37 17.81 -5.14
CA GLY A 45 29.48 16.99 -6.34
C GLY A 45 29.22 15.49 -6.13
N LEU A 46 29.03 15.05 -4.88
CA LEU A 46 28.58 13.69 -4.57
C LEU A 46 27.07 13.61 -4.71
N GLU A 47 26.62 12.81 -5.68
CA GLU A 47 25.21 12.57 -5.94
C GLU A 47 24.72 11.31 -5.26
N VAL A 48 23.53 11.40 -4.67
CA VAL A 48 22.80 10.23 -4.22
C VAL A 48 21.39 10.26 -4.77
N ARG A 49 20.99 9.11 -5.33
CA ARG A 49 19.67 8.85 -5.83
C ARG A 49 19.15 7.55 -5.23
N GLN A 50 17.92 7.60 -4.73
CA GLN A 50 17.15 6.42 -4.39
C GLN A 50 15.81 6.51 -5.12
N ASP A 51 15.59 5.62 -6.07
CA ASP A 51 14.27 5.41 -6.64
C ASP A 51 13.48 4.42 -5.78
N TYR A 52 12.15 4.54 -5.79
CA TYR A 52 11.26 3.60 -5.16
C TYR A 52 9.91 3.55 -5.89
N ARG A 53 9.23 2.41 -5.79
CA ARG A 53 7.88 2.26 -6.34
C ARG A 53 6.88 2.90 -5.37
N VAL A 54 5.92 3.65 -5.90
CA VAL A 54 4.78 4.14 -5.13
C VAL A 54 3.53 3.41 -5.60
N ILE A 55 2.73 2.94 -4.65
CA ILE A 55 1.42 2.34 -4.86
C ILE A 55 0.43 3.10 -4.00
N ASN A 56 -0.54 3.74 -4.64
CA ASN A 56 -1.64 4.42 -3.96
C ASN A 56 -2.86 3.52 -4.02
N LEU A 57 -3.38 3.08 -2.87
CA LEU A 57 -4.46 2.09 -2.87
C LEU A 57 -5.74 2.61 -3.52
N TRP A 58 -6.04 3.90 -3.40
CA TRP A 58 -7.18 4.55 -4.08
C TRP A 58 -7.06 4.64 -5.61
N GLU A 59 -5.91 4.29 -6.19
CA GLU A 59 -5.70 4.18 -7.64
C GLU A 59 -5.74 2.73 -8.12
N VAL A 60 -5.67 1.77 -7.20
CA VAL A 60 -5.69 0.32 -7.49
C VAL A 60 -7.13 -0.12 -7.70
N ASP A 61 -7.40 -0.79 -8.81
CA ASP A 61 -8.73 -1.32 -9.14
C ASP A 61 -9.14 -2.41 -8.14
N VAL A 62 -10.35 -2.28 -7.60
CA VAL A 62 -10.92 -3.24 -6.64
C VAL A 62 -10.98 -4.67 -7.17
N LYS A 63 -11.09 -4.86 -8.49
CA LYS A 63 -11.09 -6.18 -9.13
C LYS A 63 -9.84 -6.98 -8.82
N ILE A 64 -8.69 -6.33 -8.60
CA ILE A 64 -7.45 -7.01 -8.22
C ILE A 64 -7.61 -7.74 -6.87
N ALA A 65 -8.37 -7.16 -5.93
CA ALA A 65 -8.61 -7.79 -4.63
C ALA A 65 -9.64 -8.93 -4.68
N LEU A 66 -10.58 -8.91 -5.65
CA LEU A 66 -11.67 -9.87 -5.76
C LEU A 66 -11.36 -11.02 -6.73
N GLU A 67 -10.72 -10.74 -7.86
CA GLU A 67 -10.49 -11.69 -8.95
C GLU A 67 -9.14 -12.41 -8.85
N GLN A 68 -8.15 -11.80 -8.18
CA GLN A 68 -6.82 -12.39 -8.00
C GLN A 68 -6.69 -13.00 -6.60
N PRO A 69 -5.80 -14.00 -6.39
CA PRO A 69 -5.57 -14.60 -5.08
C PRO A 69 -4.75 -13.66 -4.18
N LEU A 70 -5.30 -12.50 -3.83
CA LEU A 70 -4.72 -11.54 -2.88
C LEU A 70 -5.69 -11.27 -1.72
N PRO A 71 -5.96 -12.26 -0.85
CA PRO A 71 -6.92 -12.10 0.24
C PRO A 71 -6.53 -11.00 1.24
N SER A 72 -5.24 -10.68 1.35
CA SER A 72 -4.72 -9.60 2.18
C SER A 72 -5.15 -8.20 1.71
N LEU A 73 -5.65 -8.05 0.48
CA LEU A 73 -6.21 -6.79 -0.02
C LEU A 73 -7.70 -6.61 0.31
N LEU A 74 -8.41 -7.69 0.67
CA LEU A 74 -9.85 -7.62 0.98
C LEU A 74 -10.21 -6.58 2.05
N PRO A 75 -9.44 -6.40 3.14
CA PRO A 75 -9.75 -5.38 4.13
C PRO A 75 -9.68 -3.96 3.60
N PHE A 76 -8.92 -3.74 2.53
CA PHE A 76 -8.72 -2.45 1.91
C PHE A 76 -9.71 -2.17 0.78
N VAL A 77 -10.61 -3.10 0.44
CA VAL A 77 -11.63 -2.92 -0.60
C VAL A 77 -12.34 -1.55 -0.52
N PRO A 78 -12.79 -1.05 0.65
CA PRO A 78 -13.46 0.25 0.73
C PRO A 78 -12.65 1.45 0.25
N ILE A 79 -11.31 1.34 0.23
CA ILE A 79 -10.41 2.42 -0.19
C ILE A 79 -9.83 2.19 -1.59
N LEU A 80 -10.12 1.05 -2.23
CA LEU A 80 -9.70 0.77 -3.60
C LEU A 80 -10.58 1.53 -4.59
N LYS A 81 -10.05 1.76 -5.79
CA LYS A 81 -10.79 2.41 -6.87
C LYS A 81 -11.99 1.55 -7.27
N GLY A 82 -13.20 2.08 -7.10
CA GLY A 82 -14.45 1.39 -7.42
C GLY A 82 -14.91 0.42 -6.33
N GLY A 83 -14.28 0.43 -5.15
CA GLY A 83 -14.63 -0.43 -4.02
C GLY A 83 -15.68 0.15 -3.06
N GLU A 84 -16.20 1.35 -3.36
CA GLU A 84 -17.22 2.04 -2.58
C GLU A 84 -18.63 1.45 -2.73
N ASP A 85 -18.86 0.56 -3.71
CA ASP A 85 -20.16 -0.07 -3.94
C ASP A 85 -20.50 -1.06 -2.81
N GLU A 86 -21.72 -0.94 -2.26
CA GLU A 86 -22.21 -1.81 -1.18
C GLU A 86 -22.18 -3.30 -1.55
N THR A 87 -22.47 -3.64 -2.80
CA THR A 87 -22.43 -5.03 -3.29
C THR A 87 -21.01 -5.59 -3.25
N ILE A 88 -20.03 -4.79 -3.63
CA ILE A 88 -18.60 -5.12 -3.61
C ILE A 88 -18.10 -5.27 -2.17
N ILE A 89 -18.50 -4.37 -1.27
CA ILE A 89 -18.14 -4.44 0.16
C ILE A 89 -18.73 -5.71 0.80
N ARG A 90 -20.00 -6.04 0.50
CA ARG A 90 -20.66 -7.25 1.00
C ARG A 90 -19.96 -8.52 0.48
N GLU A 91 -19.52 -8.51 -0.77
CA GLU A 91 -18.75 -9.62 -1.34
C GLU A 91 -17.40 -9.78 -0.64
N ALA A 92 -16.65 -8.69 -0.42
CA ALA A 92 -15.38 -8.72 0.29
C ALA A 92 -15.52 -9.24 1.73
N LEU A 93 -16.57 -8.82 2.45
CA LEU A 93 -16.91 -9.34 3.78
C LEU A 93 -17.22 -10.84 3.76
N ARG A 94 -17.94 -11.32 2.73
CA ARG A 94 -18.22 -12.75 2.57
C ARG A 94 -16.93 -13.55 2.38
N LEU A 95 -16.00 -13.05 1.56
CA LEU A 95 -14.71 -13.68 1.31
C LEU A 95 -13.83 -13.69 2.58
N LEU A 96 -13.78 -12.60 3.34
CA LEU A 96 -13.04 -12.54 4.61
C LEU A 96 -13.56 -13.53 5.65
N LYS A 97 -14.88 -13.73 5.74
CA LYS A 97 -15.50 -14.69 6.67
C LYS A 97 -15.31 -16.15 6.27
N ALA A 98 -15.07 -16.41 4.99
CA ALA A 98 -14.82 -17.75 4.49
C ALA A 98 -13.41 -18.26 4.82
N ASP A 99 -12.49 -17.36 5.18
CA ASP A 99 -11.10 -17.69 5.52
C ASP A 99 -10.84 -17.45 7.02
N GLU A 100 -10.71 -18.53 7.79
CA GLU A 100 -10.50 -18.48 9.24
C GLU A 100 -9.22 -17.72 9.63
N GLN A 101 -8.21 -17.65 8.76
CA GLN A 101 -6.98 -16.89 9.03
C GLN A 101 -7.17 -15.38 8.85
N LEU A 102 -8.12 -14.97 8.01
CA LEU A 102 -8.38 -13.57 7.68
C LEU A 102 -9.50 -12.95 8.52
N ASN A 103 -10.18 -13.75 9.35
CA ASN A 103 -11.25 -13.28 10.24
C ASN A 103 -10.77 -12.15 11.18
N GLN A 104 -9.48 -12.13 11.54
CA GLN A 104 -8.85 -11.05 12.33
C GLN A 104 -8.79 -9.71 11.57
N LEU A 105 -8.86 -9.73 10.24
CA LEU A 105 -8.79 -8.55 9.39
C LEU A 105 -10.18 -7.93 9.11
N GLU A 106 -11.27 -8.57 9.55
CA GLU A 106 -12.62 -7.98 9.48
C GLU A 106 -12.66 -6.65 10.24
N THR A 107 -12.00 -6.56 11.39
CA THR A 107 -11.90 -5.31 12.18
C THR A 107 -11.18 -4.21 11.40
N VAL A 108 -10.18 -4.55 10.56
CA VAL A 108 -9.47 -3.58 9.72
C VAL A 108 -10.37 -3.06 8.61
N LEU A 109 -11.16 -3.93 7.97
CA LEU A 109 -12.15 -3.53 6.98
C LEU A 109 -13.19 -2.60 7.60
N ALA A 110 -13.76 -2.99 8.74
CA ALA A 110 -14.75 -2.19 9.46
C ALA A 110 -14.20 -0.81 9.86
N PHE A 111 -12.95 -0.74 10.31
CA PHE A 111 -12.29 0.52 10.63
C PHE A 111 -12.14 1.41 9.39
N LEU A 112 -11.76 0.85 8.24
CA LEU A 112 -11.61 1.61 7.00
C LEU A 112 -12.94 2.12 6.44
N LEU A 113 -14.05 1.39 6.65
CA LEU A 113 -15.40 1.88 6.33
C LEU A 113 -15.79 3.11 7.15
N LEU A 114 -15.33 3.23 8.40
CA LEU A 114 -15.64 4.38 9.27
C LEU A 114 -14.84 5.65 8.91
N LEU A 115 -13.80 5.53 8.08
CA LEU A 115 -12.96 6.65 7.65
C LEU A 115 -13.46 7.31 6.37
N TYR A 116 -14.60 6.86 5.82
CA TYR A 116 -15.22 7.36 4.60
C TYR A 116 -16.68 7.76 4.82
#